data_AF-A0A2V5HVP8-F1
#
_entry.id   AF-A0A2V5HVP8-F1
#
_cell.length_a   1.000
_cell.length_b   1.000
_cell.length_c   1.000
_cell.angle_alpha   90.00
_cell.angle_beta   90.00
_cell.angle_gamma   90.00
#
_symmetry.space_group_name_H-M   'P 1'
#
loop_
_entity.id
_entity.type
_entity.pdbx_description
1 polymer ?
#
loop_
_entity_poly.entity_id
_entity_poly.type
_entity_poly.pdbx_seq_one_letter_code
_entity_poly.pdbx_strand_id
1 'polypeptide(L)'
;MGASPSPILCFQASACWRLNGSTDCGIPTDKTDPVLLHLGTKAAVPYSFEGGSFRKWIGTAGENVDSPNYLGILTLGWCYILSAGLVELQGDGASMRYTECTAMGCGDGVSEDPAANVIDIGAADEDVSRWWAALLAPGEGWKAVGEFLAPWSVAYAGAAQRYCIAWRRSGALRTASTPVPLSSRQAFEALARFALSHNAGRQFLVALATAITVPSHNWHGSAVRLPPPASTHSCVCCPAGAATQSIPPEWAVLHEHLPYYMSLSCHPDALMSSLCGTFWQADVPCTLASPWLHLILTEVREGCEPDHYAEILAIIGGIRRPSISALWLGAAAGGLVPMVIRRVRRGRPPLDPVVSPWTGCAQSFMEGLIRGSYADAQPTDWIWRADVWRLLHLPVVEADGMSYAHPPRTPWEPCGRMRVKDCALRVVAHLTCGRHEFRYHCWAWELEGGEVVHDLGFSAVEQPASASSSVGVAVDVDGGSGCVPDSGPFPSTSCDLEASLEASLEVFRWFVINGEGVPAETLYRDAWLEGLDDDVESEEAVAEDEGGPSSC
;
A
#
# COMPACT_ATOMS: atom_id res chain seq x y z
N MET A 1 18.66 8.95 -4.82
CA MET A 1 17.58 9.49 -5.67
C MET A 1 16.30 9.51 -4.86
N GLY A 2 16.10 10.54 -4.05
CA GLY A 2 14.81 10.86 -3.42
C GLY A 2 14.55 12.31 -3.75
N ALA A 3 13.84 12.57 -4.84
CA ALA A 3 13.42 13.93 -5.17
C ALA A 3 12.02 14.11 -4.57
N SER A 4 11.82 15.18 -3.81
CA SER A 4 10.47 15.68 -3.50
C SER A 4 9.64 15.70 -4.78
N PRO A 5 8.34 15.34 -4.71
CA PRO A 5 7.51 15.26 -5.90
C PRO A 5 7.56 16.59 -6.63
N SER A 6 7.85 16.53 -7.93
CA SER A 6 7.62 17.69 -8.77
C SER A 6 6.10 17.89 -8.80
N PRO A 7 5.56 19.06 -8.41
CA PRO A 7 4.11 19.31 -8.43
C PRO A 7 3.49 19.08 -9.82
N ILE A 8 4.31 19.20 -10.87
CA ILE A 8 3.95 18.95 -12.27
C ILE A 8 3.58 17.47 -12.52
N LEU A 9 4.02 16.55 -11.66
CA LEU A 9 3.73 15.11 -11.74
C LEU A 9 2.48 14.71 -10.94
N CYS A 10 1.86 15.67 -10.25
CA CYS A 10 0.79 15.40 -9.30
C CYS A 10 -0.53 15.99 -9.79
N PHE A 11 -1.63 15.33 -9.43
CA PHE A 11 -2.97 15.85 -9.57
C PHE A 11 -3.52 16.22 -8.20
N GLN A 12 -4.07 17.43 -8.09
CA GLN A 12 -4.63 17.91 -6.84
C GLN A 12 -6.07 17.43 -6.67
N ALA A 13 -6.34 16.90 -5.49
CA ALA A 13 -7.66 16.48 -5.08
C ALA A 13 -7.85 16.78 -3.59
N SER A 14 -9.04 16.55 -3.08
CA SER A 14 -9.33 16.71 -1.66
C SER A 14 -10.29 15.64 -1.15
N ALA A 15 -10.07 15.20 0.09
CA ALA A 15 -11.06 14.44 0.83
C ALA A 15 -11.97 15.38 1.61
N CYS A 16 -13.28 15.23 1.41
CA CYS A 16 -14.28 16.01 2.11
C CYS A 16 -14.91 15.19 3.23
N TRP A 17 -15.04 15.81 4.39
CA TRP A 17 -15.59 15.20 5.60
C TRP A 17 -16.75 16.02 6.11
N ARG A 18 -17.73 15.35 6.72
CA ARG A 18 -18.87 16.00 7.37
C ARG A 18 -18.99 15.55 8.81
N LEU A 19 -19.26 16.50 9.69
CA LEU A 19 -19.57 16.26 11.09
C LEU A 19 -20.84 15.41 11.21
N ASN A 20 -20.75 14.31 11.95
CA ASN A 20 -21.87 13.42 12.19
C ASN A 20 -22.78 14.01 13.28
N GLY A 21 -24.00 14.40 12.88
CA GLY A 21 -24.98 15.05 13.75
C GLY A 21 -24.91 16.58 13.70
N SER A 22 -25.93 17.22 14.27
CA SER A 22 -25.98 18.68 14.40
C SER A 22 -25.51 19.06 15.79
N THR A 23 -24.47 19.89 15.90
CA THR A 23 -24.06 20.48 17.18
C THR A 23 -24.06 22.01 17.07
N ASP A 24 -24.82 22.67 17.94
CA ASP A 24 -24.83 24.14 18.06
C ASP A 24 -23.60 24.66 18.83
N CYS A 25 -22.48 23.92 18.82
CA CYS A 25 -21.28 24.22 19.61
C CYS A 25 -20.21 24.99 18.84
N GLY A 26 -20.51 25.47 17.63
CA GLY A 26 -19.60 26.31 16.85
C GLY A 26 -18.45 25.56 16.15
N ILE A 27 -18.57 24.24 15.97
CA ILE A 27 -17.63 23.48 15.14
C ILE A 27 -18.10 23.51 13.69
N PRO A 28 -17.23 23.78 12.71
CA PRO A 28 -17.56 23.66 11.30
C PRO A 28 -18.15 22.30 10.95
N THR A 29 -19.22 22.31 10.16
CA THR A 29 -19.91 21.08 9.74
C THR A 29 -19.12 20.28 8.72
N ASP A 30 -18.23 20.92 7.98
CA ASP A 30 -17.48 20.31 6.89
C ASP A 30 -15.98 20.60 7.07
N LYS A 31 -15.15 19.62 6.73
CA LYS A 31 -13.68 19.69 6.73
C LYS A 31 -13.18 19.18 5.39
N THR A 32 -12.08 19.74 4.90
CA THR A 32 -11.43 19.29 3.66
C THR A 32 -9.94 19.10 3.90
N ASP A 33 -9.43 17.95 3.48
CA ASP A 33 -8.00 17.61 3.54
C ASP A 33 -7.46 17.49 2.10
N PRO A 34 -6.50 18.34 1.69
CA PRO A 34 -5.93 18.28 0.35
C PRO A 34 -5.04 17.05 0.17
N VAL A 35 -5.03 16.50 -1.04
CA VAL A 35 -4.27 15.31 -1.44
C VAL A 35 -3.61 15.55 -2.80
N LEU A 36 -2.37 15.08 -2.93
CA LEU A 36 -1.63 15.08 -4.19
C LEU A 36 -1.44 13.65 -4.68
N LEU A 37 -2.03 13.31 -5.82
CA LEU A 37 -1.88 11.99 -6.45
C LEU A 37 -0.77 12.02 -7.50
N HIS A 38 0.18 11.10 -7.41
CA HIS A 38 1.31 10.99 -8.34
C HIS A 38 0.90 10.24 -9.60
N LEU A 39 0.45 10.99 -10.61
CA LEU A 39 0.02 10.43 -11.91
C LEU A 39 1.15 10.33 -12.94
N GLY A 40 2.37 10.76 -12.60
CA GLY A 40 3.53 10.67 -13.49
C GLY A 40 4.84 10.36 -12.76
N THR A 41 5.77 9.74 -13.48
CA THR A 41 7.16 9.54 -13.04
C THR A 41 8.16 9.98 -14.10
N LYS A 42 9.34 10.42 -13.65
CA LYS A 42 10.47 10.80 -14.52
C LYS A 42 11.19 9.58 -15.12
N ALA A 43 11.16 8.44 -14.43
CA ALA A 43 11.85 7.22 -14.83
C ALA A 43 11.01 5.99 -14.47
N ALA A 44 11.17 4.92 -15.24
CA ALA A 44 10.56 3.65 -14.95
C ALA A 44 11.19 3.02 -13.68
N VAL A 45 10.37 2.30 -12.93
CA VAL A 45 10.81 1.62 -11.71
C VAL A 45 11.65 0.41 -12.10
N PRO A 46 12.89 0.30 -11.62
CA PRO A 46 13.72 -0.86 -11.89
C PRO A 46 13.10 -2.10 -11.23
N TYR A 47 13.02 -3.21 -11.95
CA TYR A 47 12.61 -4.50 -11.40
C TYR A 47 13.62 -5.61 -11.70
N SER A 48 13.66 -6.62 -10.81
CA SER A 48 14.42 -7.86 -11.01
C SER A 48 13.58 -9.08 -10.60
N PHE A 49 14.00 -10.27 -11.07
CA PHE A 49 13.43 -11.56 -10.70
C PHE A 49 14.26 -12.25 -9.61
N GLU A 50 14.68 -11.48 -8.61
CA GLU A 50 15.54 -11.93 -7.51
C GLU A 50 14.80 -11.89 -6.16
N GLY A 51 13.47 -11.73 -6.19
CA GLY A 51 12.63 -11.77 -5.00
C GLY A 51 12.61 -13.16 -4.37
N GLY A 52 12.88 -13.21 -3.06
CA GLY A 52 12.85 -14.45 -2.30
C GLY A 52 11.48 -14.79 -1.70
N SER A 53 10.67 -13.77 -1.38
CA SER A 53 9.30 -13.96 -0.88
C SER A 53 8.38 -14.51 -1.96
N PHE A 54 7.59 -15.51 -1.58
CA PHE A 54 6.72 -16.31 -2.43
C PHE A 54 7.47 -16.94 -3.62
N ARG A 55 8.77 -17.22 -3.49
CA ARG A 55 9.55 -17.87 -4.55
C ARG A 55 8.98 -19.24 -4.92
N LYS A 56 8.54 -19.99 -3.92
CA LYS A 56 7.66 -21.15 -4.09
C LYS A 56 6.26 -20.71 -3.74
N TRP A 57 5.32 -20.90 -4.66
CA TRP A 57 3.93 -20.59 -4.37
C TRP A 57 3.44 -21.57 -3.29
N ILE A 58 3.14 -21.04 -2.10
CA ILE A 58 2.72 -21.85 -0.93
C ILE A 58 1.31 -22.42 -1.08
N GLY A 59 0.59 -22.06 -2.16
CA GLY A 59 -0.80 -22.43 -2.35
C GLY A 59 -1.73 -21.79 -1.34
N THR A 60 -3.01 -22.04 -1.50
CA THR A 60 -4.03 -21.86 -0.44
C THR A 60 -4.89 -23.11 -0.40
N ALA A 61 -5.73 -23.28 0.63
CA ALA A 61 -6.63 -24.43 0.73
C ALA A 61 -7.40 -24.66 -0.60
N GLY A 62 -7.14 -25.80 -1.25
CA GLY A 62 -7.73 -26.18 -2.54
C GLY A 62 -6.83 -26.04 -3.78
N GLU A 63 -5.63 -25.47 -3.67
CA GLU A 63 -4.63 -25.43 -4.75
C GLU A 63 -3.60 -26.55 -4.60
N ASN A 64 -3.13 -27.13 -5.71
CA ASN A 64 -1.99 -28.04 -5.70
C ASN A 64 -0.72 -27.24 -5.33
N VAL A 65 -0.02 -27.69 -4.29
CA VAL A 65 1.21 -27.08 -3.73
C VAL A 65 2.36 -27.00 -4.75
N ASP A 66 2.29 -27.76 -5.85
CA ASP A 66 3.30 -27.81 -6.91
C ASP A 66 2.97 -26.93 -8.15
N SER A 67 2.05 -25.96 -8.04
CA SER A 67 1.73 -25.07 -9.16
C SER A 67 2.94 -24.18 -9.53
N PRO A 68 3.27 -24.00 -10.82
CA PRO A 68 4.35 -23.11 -11.21
C PRO A 68 4.09 -21.66 -10.76
N ASN A 69 5.17 -20.94 -10.44
CA ASN A 69 5.09 -19.56 -10.03
C ASN A 69 5.10 -18.63 -11.27
N TYR A 70 4.06 -17.82 -11.41
CA TYR A 70 3.87 -16.81 -12.44
C TYR A 70 3.60 -15.42 -11.83
N LEU A 71 3.70 -15.26 -10.51
CA LEU A 71 3.36 -14.03 -9.80
C LEU A 71 4.11 -12.81 -10.33
N GLY A 72 5.42 -12.95 -10.57
CA GLY A 72 6.23 -11.86 -11.12
C GLY A 72 5.78 -11.44 -12.53
N ILE A 73 5.52 -12.38 -13.43
CA ILE A 73 5.12 -12.04 -14.80
C ILE A 73 3.68 -11.50 -14.87
N LEU A 74 2.80 -11.99 -14.00
CA LEU A 74 1.44 -11.47 -13.85
C LEU A 74 1.47 -10.03 -13.35
N THR A 75 2.41 -9.70 -12.46
CA THR A 75 2.59 -8.34 -11.94
C THR A 75 2.98 -7.38 -13.08
N LEU A 76 3.88 -7.78 -13.97
CA LEU A 76 4.24 -6.98 -15.15
C LEU A 76 3.04 -6.74 -16.08
N GLY A 77 2.20 -7.76 -16.26
CA GLY A 77 0.94 -7.63 -17.00
C GLY A 77 0.01 -6.60 -16.38
N TRP A 78 -0.16 -6.62 -15.05
CA TRP A 78 -0.95 -5.61 -14.34
C TRP A 78 -0.37 -4.20 -14.42
N CYS A 79 0.95 -4.05 -14.33
CA CYS A 79 1.61 -2.76 -14.55
C CYS A 79 1.28 -2.17 -15.94
N TYR A 80 1.27 -3.01 -16.98
CA TYR A 80 0.84 -2.61 -18.31
C TYR A 80 -0.63 -2.20 -18.33
N ILE A 81 -1.53 -3.01 -17.75
CA ILE A 81 -2.98 -2.73 -17.73
C ILE A 81 -3.29 -1.41 -17.04
N LEU A 82 -2.69 -1.14 -15.88
CA LEU A 82 -2.85 0.11 -15.14
C LEU A 82 -2.32 1.31 -15.94
N SER A 83 -1.18 1.13 -16.61
CA SER A 83 -0.58 2.17 -17.46
C SER A 83 -1.41 2.45 -18.71
N ALA A 84 -1.94 1.42 -19.38
CA ALA A 84 -2.83 1.56 -20.52
C ALA A 84 -4.15 2.21 -20.12
N GLY A 85 -4.71 1.83 -18.97
CA GLY A 85 -5.92 2.44 -18.42
C GLY A 85 -5.73 3.94 -18.13
N LEU A 86 -4.57 4.35 -17.61
CA LEU A 86 -4.25 5.77 -17.43
C LEU A 86 -4.18 6.52 -18.75
N VAL A 87 -3.50 5.96 -19.76
CA VAL A 87 -3.40 6.56 -21.09
C VAL A 87 -4.78 6.72 -21.73
N GLU A 88 -5.64 5.71 -21.60
CA GLU A 88 -7.02 5.74 -22.10
C GLU A 88 -7.87 6.82 -21.42
N LEU A 89 -7.67 7.05 -20.11
CA LEU A 89 -8.34 8.10 -19.36
C LEU A 89 -7.83 9.50 -19.73
N GLN A 90 -6.53 9.65 -19.98
CA GLN A 90 -5.91 10.92 -20.37
C GLN A 90 -6.34 11.37 -21.78
N GLY A 91 -6.60 10.42 -22.69
CA GLY A 91 -7.05 10.71 -24.03
C GLY A 91 -5.98 11.36 -24.90
N ASP A 92 -6.33 12.47 -25.56
CA ASP A 92 -5.47 13.14 -26.54
C ASP A 92 -4.17 13.65 -25.90
N GLY A 93 -3.02 13.20 -26.42
CA GLY A 93 -1.70 13.56 -25.92
C GLY A 93 -1.00 12.46 -25.10
N ALA A 94 -1.73 11.41 -24.71
CA ALA A 94 -1.17 10.20 -24.12
C ALA A 94 -1.15 9.04 -25.13
N SER A 95 -0.13 8.19 -25.05
CA SER A 95 -0.04 7.01 -25.93
C SER A 95 0.70 5.84 -25.30
N MET A 96 0.20 4.64 -25.62
CA MET A 96 0.94 3.40 -25.47
C MET A 96 1.80 3.16 -26.71
N ARG A 97 3.03 2.67 -26.52
CA ARG A 97 3.92 2.26 -27.63
C ARG A 97 4.82 1.10 -27.25
N TYR A 98 5.05 0.20 -28.19
CA TYR A 98 6.10 -0.80 -28.07
C TYR A 98 7.46 -0.19 -28.45
N THR A 99 8.51 -0.63 -27.78
CA THR A 99 9.88 -0.24 -28.10
C THR A 99 10.52 -1.30 -29.02
N GLU A 100 11.78 -1.07 -29.39
CA GLU A 100 12.61 -2.05 -30.09
C GLU A 100 13.05 -3.21 -29.18
N CYS A 101 12.99 -3.01 -27.86
CA CYS A 101 13.25 -4.07 -26.89
C CYS A 101 12.11 -5.10 -26.94
N THR A 102 12.46 -6.36 -27.22
CA THR A 102 11.51 -7.46 -27.27
C THR A 102 12.15 -8.73 -26.75
N ALA A 103 11.37 -9.54 -26.04
CA ALA A 103 11.75 -10.91 -25.70
C ALA A 103 11.81 -11.76 -26.98
N MET A 104 12.64 -12.80 -26.95
CA MET A 104 12.65 -13.80 -28.02
C MET A 104 11.38 -14.65 -27.96
N GLY A 105 10.83 -14.98 -29.12
CA GLY A 105 9.60 -15.75 -29.23
C GLY A 105 9.70 -16.85 -30.27
N CYS A 106 9.14 -18.02 -29.97
CA CYS A 106 9.07 -19.16 -30.88
C CYS A 106 7.61 -19.55 -31.14
N GLY A 107 7.09 -19.21 -32.32
CA GLY A 107 5.78 -19.69 -32.76
C GLY A 107 5.85 -21.19 -33.10
N ASP A 108 4.97 -21.97 -32.49
CA ASP A 108 4.80 -23.42 -32.69
C ASP A 108 5.92 -24.34 -32.06
N GLY A 109 6.78 -23.78 -31.19
CA GLY A 109 7.87 -24.47 -30.45
C GLY A 109 9.09 -24.75 -31.34
N VAL A 110 10.35 -24.49 -30.99
CA VAL A 110 11.14 -24.73 -29.77
C VAL A 110 12.20 -23.60 -29.66
N SER A 111 12.51 -23.13 -28.45
CA SER A 111 13.69 -22.28 -28.24
C SER A 111 14.95 -23.14 -28.31
N GLU A 112 15.88 -22.82 -29.22
CA GLU A 112 17.16 -23.53 -29.34
C GLU A 112 18.15 -23.17 -28.22
N ASP A 113 17.83 -22.19 -27.36
CA ASP A 113 18.66 -21.79 -26.23
C ASP A 113 18.29 -22.60 -24.96
N PRO A 114 19.15 -23.54 -24.50
CA PRO A 114 18.92 -24.34 -23.31
C PRO A 114 19.04 -23.54 -22.00
N ALA A 115 19.57 -22.32 -22.03
CA ALA A 115 19.71 -21.45 -20.86
C ALA A 115 18.53 -20.46 -20.69
N ALA A 116 17.62 -20.37 -21.66
CA ALA A 116 16.50 -19.44 -21.61
C ALA A 116 15.29 -20.03 -20.85
N ASN A 117 14.69 -19.22 -19.99
CA ASN A 117 13.45 -19.57 -19.30
C ASN A 117 12.28 -19.36 -20.27
N VAL A 118 11.74 -20.46 -20.81
CA VAL A 118 10.60 -20.42 -21.76
C VAL A 118 9.28 -20.39 -21.00
N ILE A 119 8.46 -19.38 -21.28
CA ILE A 119 7.10 -19.22 -20.76
C ILE A 119 6.12 -19.60 -21.89
N ASP A 120 5.35 -20.67 -21.69
CA ASP A 120 4.25 -21.03 -22.58
C ASP A 120 3.08 -20.08 -22.33
N ILE A 121 2.71 -19.26 -23.30
CA ILE A 121 1.57 -18.33 -23.21
C ILE A 121 0.28 -18.92 -23.81
N GLY A 122 0.32 -20.18 -24.25
CA GLY A 122 -0.83 -20.87 -24.82
C GLY A 122 -1.15 -20.46 -26.26
N ALA A 123 -2.44 -20.46 -26.60
CA ALA A 123 -2.91 -20.06 -27.93
C ALA A 123 -3.06 -18.53 -27.98
N ALA A 124 -2.33 -17.89 -28.90
CA ALA A 124 -2.32 -16.43 -29.02
C ALA A 124 -2.29 -16.00 -30.50
N ASP A 125 -2.88 -14.85 -30.78
CA ASP A 125 -2.71 -14.15 -32.05
C ASP A 125 -1.42 -13.32 -32.06
N GLU A 126 -1.14 -12.65 -33.18
CA GLU A 126 0.09 -11.85 -33.33
C GLU A 126 0.15 -10.67 -32.34
N ASP A 127 -0.97 -10.01 -32.07
CA ASP A 127 -1.02 -8.83 -31.19
C ASP A 127 -0.76 -9.23 -29.73
N VAL A 128 -1.41 -10.30 -29.24
CA VAL A 128 -1.18 -10.86 -27.89
C VAL A 128 0.24 -11.41 -27.75
N SER A 129 0.77 -12.08 -28.77
CA SER A 129 2.15 -12.57 -28.73
C SER A 129 3.17 -11.42 -28.66
N ARG A 130 2.95 -10.34 -29.42
CA ARG A 130 3.82 -9.15 -29.39
C ARG A 130 3.76 -8.43 -28.05
N TRP A 131 2.57 -8.36 -27.45
CA TRP A 131 2.37 -7.80 -26.12
C TRP A 131 3.15 -8.57 -25.05
N TRP A 132 3.05 -9.91 -25.02
CA TRP A 132 3.86 -10.75 -24.11
C TRP A 132 5.36 -10.56 -24.34
N ALA A 133 5.80 -10.46 -25.59
CA ALA A 133 7.20 -10.21 -25.92
C ALA A 133 7.66 -8.83 -25.42
N ALA A 134 6.79 -7.83 -25.38
CA ALA A 134 7.08 -6.52 -24.81
C ALA A 134 7.13 -6.55 -23.28
N LEU A 135 6.24 -7.30 -22.62
CA LEU A 135 6.22 -7.44 -21.16
C LEU A 135 7.52 -8.06 -20.61
N LEU A 136 8.06 -9.06 -21.33
CA LEU A 136 9.24 -9.82 -20.91
C LEU A 136 10.53 -9.35 -21.59
N ALA A 137 10.49 -8.21 -22.24
CA ALA A 137 11.65 -7.66 -22.95
C ALA A 137 12.80 -7.33 -21.99
N PRO A 138 14.06 -7.44 -22.46
CA PRO A 138 15.17 -6.85 -21.72
C PRO A 138 15.03 -5.32 -21.71
N GLY A 139 15.02 -4.72 -20.52
CA GLY A 139 14.81 -3.29 -20.32
C GLY A 139 13.32 -2.88 -20.36
N GLU A 140 12.99 -1.90 -21.20
CA GLU A 140 11.63 -1.35 -21.35
C GLU A 140 11.04 -1.78 -22.70
N GLY A 141 10.23 -2.84 -22.75
CA GLY A 141 9.61 -3.32 -24.01
C GLY A 141 8.38 -2.53 -24.45
N TRP A 142 7.82 -1.72 -23.56
CA TRP A 142 6.66 -0.86 -23.78
C TRP A 142 6.84 0.45 -23.01
N LYS A 143 6.12 1.49 -23.45
CA LYS A 143 6.05 2.78 -22.76
C LYS A 143 4.62 3.31 -22.79
N ALA A 144 4.19 3.82 -21.65
CA ALA A 144 2.97 4.58 -21.48
C ALA A 144 3.37 6.02 -21.21
N VAL A 145 3.13 6.91 -22.18
CA VAL A 145 3.68 8.27 -22.14
C VAL A 145 2.58 9.28 -22.44
N GLY A 146 2.36 10.19 -21.49
CA GLY A 146 1.72 11.49 -21.71
C GLY A 146 2.78 12.57 -21.69
N GLU A 147 2.66 13.53 -20.77
CA GLU A 147 3.77 14.44 -20.45
C GLU A 147 4.92 13.71 -19.74
N PHE A 148 4.60 12.67 -18.98
CA PHE A 148 5.52 11.85 -18.21
C PHE A 148 5.22 10.36 -18.40
N LEU A 149 6.08 9.52 -17.84
CA LEU A 149 5.82 8.08 -17.81
C LEU A 149 4.70 7.77 -16.81
N ALA A 150 3.86 6.80 -17.13
CA ALA A 150 2.84 6.32 -16.19
C ALA A 150 3.50 5.77 -14.89
N PRO A 151 2.85 5.87 -13.72
CA PRO A 151 3.42 5.48 -12.43
C PRO A 151 3.87 4.01 -12.35
N TRP A 152 3.22 3.12 -13.12
CA TRP A 152 3.53 1.70 -13.20
C TRP A 152 4.52 1.34 -14.31
N SER A 153 5.18 2.33 -14.91
CA SER A 153 6.26 2.07 -15.88
C SER A 153 7.39 1.32 -15.18
N VAL A 154 7.78 0.18 -15.73
CA VAL A 154 8.81 -0.71 -15.16
C VAL A 154 9.88 -1.03 -16.19
N ALA A 155 11.13 -1.18 -15.72
CA ALA A 155 12.29 -1.51 -16.54
C ALA A 155 13.09 -2.66 -15.92
N TYR A 156 13.40 -3.69 -16.72
CA TYR A 156 14.19 -4.81 -16.23
C TYR A 156 15.63 -4.39 -15.96
N ALA A 157 16.08 -4.55 -14.72
CA ALA A 157 17.42 -4.18 -14.26
C ALA A 157 18.39 -5.38 -14.15
N GLY A 158 17.93 -6.59 -14.46
CA GLY A 158 18.74 -7.81 -14.32
C GLY A 158 19.74 -8.00 -15.45
N ALA A 159 20.98 -8.39 -15.11
CA ALA A 159 22.09 -8.49 -16.07
C ALA A 159 22.20 -9.86 -16.79
N ALA A 160 21.50 -10.91 -16.33
CA ALA A 160 21.86 -12.28 -16.69
C ALA A 160 20.73 -13.19 -17.20
N GLN A 161 19.45 -12.89 -16.99
CA GLN A 161 18.37 -13.85 -17.25
C GLN A 161 17.53 -13.47 -18.47
N ARG A 162 17.47 -14.39 -19.44
CA ARG A 162 16.70 -14.24 -20.68
C ARG A 162 15.42 -15.05 -20.58
N TYR A 163 14.30 -14.35 -20.70
CA TYR A 163 12.97 -14.96 -20.81
C TYR A 163 12.57 -15.03 -22.27
N CYS A 164 12.01 -16.17 -22.67
CA CYS A 164 11.47 -16.40 -24.00
C CYS A 164 10.00 -16.75 -23.90
N ILE A 165 9.23 -16.43 -24.94
CA ILE A 165 7.83 -16.84 -25.04
C ILE A 165 7.65 -17.97 -26.05
N ALA A 166 6.82 -18.95 -25.72
CA ALA A 166 6.36 -19.98 -26.63
C ALA A 166 4.83 -19.88 -26.75
N TRP A 167 4.31 -19.95 -27.96
CA TRP A 167 2.87 -19.92 -28.19
C TRP A 167 2.46 -20.76 -29.39
N ARG A 168 1.18 -21.16 -29.38
CA ARG A 168 0.51 -21.77 -30.53
C ARG A 168 -0.23 -20.68 -31.28
N ARG A 169 0.02 -20.56 -32.58
CA ARG A 169 -0.67 -19.56 -33.39
C ARG A 169 -2.17 -19.80 -33.41
N SER A 170 -2.94 -18.74 -33.15
CA SER A 170 -4.40 -18.71 -33.29
C SER A 170 -4.78 -17.68 -34.35
N GLY A 171 -5.56 -18.07 -35.36
CA GLY A 171 -6.06 -17.18 -36.42
C GLY A 171 -5.26 -17.22 -37.74
N ALA A 172 -5.71 -16.42 -38.71
CA ALA A 172 -5.09 -16.31 -40.03
C ALA A 172 -3.94 -15.29 -40.03
N LEU A 173 -2.88 -15.55 -40.81
CA LEU A 173 -1.72 -14.66 -40.94
C LEU A 173 -2.17 -13.28 -41.45
N ARG A 174 -1.95 -12.23 -40.65
CA ARG A 174 -2.27 -10.88 -41.07
C ARG A 174 -1.18 -10.40 -42.03
N THR A 175 -1.56 -9.63 -43.05
CA THR A 175 -0.59 -8.88 -43.85
C THR A 175 0.11 -7.88 -42.94
N ALA A 176 1.45 -7.78 -43.03
CA ALA A 176 2.31 -6.97 -42.17
C ALA A 176 1.75 -5.56 -41.89
N SER A 177 1.01 -5.42 -40.79
CA SER A 177 0.63 -4.16 -40.19
C SER A 177 1.54 -3.90 -38.99
N THR A 178 1.86 -2.65 -38.72
CA THR A 178 2.57 -2.27 -37.49
C THR A 178 1.77 -2.76 -36.28
N PRO A 179 2.37 -3.51 -35.34
CA PRO A 179 1.65 -4.04 -34.19
C PRO A 179 1.14 -2.89 -33.33
N VAL A 180 -0.16 -2.93 -33.03
CA VAL A 180 -0.83 -1.91 -32.20
C VAL A 180 -0.76 -2.37 -30.74
N PRO A 181 -0.35 -1.50 -29.80
CA PRO A 181 -0.42 -1.81 -28.38
C PRO A 181 -1.84 -2.18 -27.95
N LEU A 182 -1.98 -3.22 -27.13
CA LEU A 182 -3.27 -3.63 -26.60
C LEU A 182 -3.87 -2.55 -25.70
N SER A 183 -5.19 -2.42 -25.75
CA SER A 183 -5.93 -1.64 -24.75
C SER A 183 -5.85 -2.29 -23.36
N SER A 184 -6.15 -1.52 -22.31
CA SER A 184 -6.24 -2.01 -20.92
C SER A 184 -7.13 -3.26 -20.82
N ARG A 185 -8.30 -3.21 -21.47
CA ARG A 185 -9.26 -4.31 -21.54
C ARG A 185 -8.73 -5.52 -22.29
N GLN A 186 -8.13 -5.33 -23.46
CA GLN A 186 -7.55 -6.44 -24.23
C GLN A 186 -6.41 -7.12 -23.49
N ALA A 187 -5.53 -6.33 -22.86
CA ALA A 187 -4.43 -6.82 -22.04
C ALA A 187 -4.94 -7.56 -20.79
N PHE A 188 -5.97 -7.03 -20.12
CA PHE A 188 -6.62 -7.70 -19.00
C PHE A 188 -7.21 -9.06 -19.39
N GLU A 189 -7.95 -9.14 -20.50
CA GLU A 189 -8.52 -10.41 -20.95
C GLU A 189 -7.42 -11.42 -21.34
N ALA A 190 -6.33 -10.97 -21.96
CA ALA A 190 -5.18 -11.81 -22.27
C ALA A 190 -4.49 -12.34 -21.00
N LEU A 191 -4.28 -11.48 -20.01
CA LEU A 191 -3.67 -11.84 -18.73
C LEU A 191 -4.55 -12.80 -17.92
N ALA A 192 -5.85 -12.55 -17.87
CA ALA A 192 -6.83 -13.42 -17.20
C ALA A 192 -6.89 -14.81 -17.85
N ARG A 193 -6.90 -14.88 -19.18
CA ARG A 193 -6.86 -16.16 -19.92
C ARG A 193 -5.59 -16.95 -19.62
N PHE A 194 -4.44 -16.27 -19.54
CA PHE A 194 -3.18 -16.89 -19.11
C PHE A 194 -3.27 -17.43 -17.67
N ALA A 195 -3.78 -16.63 -16.73
CA ALA A 195 -3.94 -17.08 -15.35
C ALA A 195 -4.86 -18.31 -15.23
N LEU A 196 -5.94 -18.37 -16.03
CA LEU A 196 -6.84 -19.54 -16.07
C LEU A 196 -6.15 -20.77 -16.68
N SER A 197 -5.43 -20.62 -17.79
CA SER A 197 -4.77 -21.77 -18.44
C SER A 197 -3.70 -22.40 -17.55
N HIS A 198 -3.03 -21.58 -16.73
CA HIS A 198 -1.96 -22.02 -15.83
C HIS A 198 -2.42 -22.31 -14.39
N ASN A 199 -3.73 -22.25 -14.11
CA ASN A 199 -4.27 -22.40 -12.75
C ASN A 199 -3.59 -21.45 -11.73
N ALA A 200 -3.34 -20.21 -12.16
CA ALA A 200 -2.64 -19.16 -11.41
C ALA A 200 -3.61 -18.08 -10.89
N GLY A 201 -4.86 -18.45 -10.62
CA GLY A 201 -5.93 -17.50 -10.30
C GLY A 201 -5.69 -16.67 -9.04
N ARG A 202 -5.06 -17.22 -8.01
CA ARG A 202 -4.71 -16.45 -6.81
C ARG A 202 -3.46 -15.61 -7.00
N GLN A 203 -2.49 -16.12 -7.75
CA GLN A 203 -1.33 -15.34 -8.15
C GLN A 203 -1.75 -14.13 -8.99
N PHE A 204 -2.82 -14.24 -9.78
CA PHE A 204 -3.40 -13.12 -10.54
C PHE A 204 -3.92 -11.99 -9.63
N LEU A 205 -4.55 -12.33 -8.51
CA LEU A 205 -5.02 -11.35 -7.52
C LEU A 205 -3.85 -10.72 -6.74
N VAL A 206 -2.90 -11.53 -6.28
CA VAL A 206 -1.72 -11.02 -5.57
C VAL A 206 -0.86 -10.16 -6.50
N ALA A 207 -0.76 -10.51 -7.78
CA ALA A 207 -0.04 -9.74 -8.78
C ALA A 207 -0.63 -8.33 -8.98
N LEU A 208 -1.95 -8.17 -8.94
CA LEU A 208 -2.58 -6.86 -8.96
C LEU A 208 -2.14 -6.05 -7.73
N ALA A 209 -2.20 -6.66 -6.54
CA ALA A 209 -1.77 -6.00 -5.31
C ALA A 209 -0.27 -5.63 -5.34
N THR A 210 0.59 -6.47 -5.93
CA THR A 210 2.00 -6.15 -6.16
C THR A 210 2.17 -5.00 -7.15
N ALA A 211 1.37 -4.95 -8.22
CA ALA A 211 1.43 -3.85 -9.18
C ALA A 211 1.01 -2.52 -8.52
N ILE A 212 0.01 -2.55 -7.63
CA ILE A 212 -0.44 -1.38 -6.86
C ILE A 212 0.68 -0.79 -5.98
N THR A 213 1.67 -1.58 -5.55
CA THR A 213 2.79 -1.05 -4.75
C THR A 213 3.94 -0.45 -5.56
N VAL A 214 3.95 -0.61 -6.90
CA VAL A 214 5.06 -0.17 -7.77
C VAL A 214 5.36 1.33 -7.65
N PRO A 215 4.36 2.25 -7.64
CA PRO A 215 4.65 3.66 -7.42
C PRO A 215 5.29 3.95 -6.06
N SER A 216 4.97 3.19 -5.01
CA SER A 216 5.63 3.30 -3.69
C SER A 216 7.09 2.89 -3.72
N HIS A 217 7.47 1.91 -4.55
CA HIS A 217 8.88 1.58 -4.76
C HIS A 217 9.63 2.78 -5.36
N ASN A 218 9.07 3.40 -6.40
CA ASN A 218 9.65 4.58 -7.04
C ASN A 218 9.78 5.76 -6.06
N TRP A 219 8.70 6.05 -5.34
CA TRP A 219 8.62 7.12 -4.35
C TRP A 219 9.71 7.03 -3.28
N HIS A 220 10.02 5.80 -2.85
CA HIS A 220 11.06 5.55 -1.84
C HIS A 220 12.43 5.18 -2.43
N GLY A 221 12.62 5.32 -3.75
CA GLY A 221 13.89 5.05 -4.42
C GLY A 221 14.33 3.59 -4.34
N SER A 222 13.40 2.65 -4.27
CA SER A 222 13.63 1.20 -4.21
C SER A 222 13.30 0.51 -5.53
N ALA A 223 13.99 -0.60 -5.81
CA ALA A 223 13.65 -1.48 -6.93
C ALA A 223 12.56 -2.48 -6.53
N VAL A 224 11.75 -2.93 -7.49
CA VAL A 224 10.79 -4.03 -7.30
C VAL A 224 11.53 -5.36 -7.44
N ARG A 225 11.42 -6.25 -6.45
CA ARG A 225 12.07 -7.57 -6.46
C ARG A 225 11.02 -8.65 -6.54
N LEU A 226 10.70 -9.07 -7.76
CA LEU A 226 9.65 -10.05 -8.03
C LEU A 226 10.16 -11.48 -7.87
N PRO A 227 9.33 -12.43 -7.44
CA PRO A 227 9.71 -13.84 -7.43
C PRO A 227 9.97 -14.32 -8.88
N PRO A 228 11.03 -15.12 -9.09
CA PRO A 228 11.34 -15.63 -10.42
C PRO A 228 10.22 -16.54 -10.91
N PRO A 229 9.80 -16.41 -12.19
CA PRO A 229 8.82 -17.33 -12.74
C PRO A 229 9.42 -18.74 -12.83
N ALA A 230 8.59 -19.75 -12.65
CA ALA A 230 9.01 -21.13 -12.74
C ALA A 230 9.41 -21.49 -14.19
N SER A 231 10.60 -22.05 -14.34
CA SER A 231 11.09 -22.56 -15.63
C SER A 231 10.34 -23.84 -16.01
N THR A 232 9.44 -23.77 -16.99
CA THR A 232 8.86 -24.97 -17.60
C THR A 232 9.87 -25.64 -18.53
N HIS A 233 10.79 -26.44 -17.99
CA HIS A 233 11.65 -27.33 -18.80
C HIS A 233 10.88 -28.46 -19.49
N SER A 234 9.65 -28.71 -19.03
CA SER A 234 8.68 -29.59 -19.65
C SER A 234 7.50 -28.72 -20.05
N CYS A 235 7.24 -28.61 -21.36
CA CYS A 235 5.96 -28.13 -21.88
C CYS A 235 4.88 -29.12 -21.40
N VAL A 236 4.42 -28.96 -20.16
CA VAL A 236 3.22 -29.62 -19.70
C VAL A 236 2.09 -28.88 -20.39
N CYS A 237 1.75 -29.38 -21.57
CA CYS A 237 0.56 -28.97 -22.29
C CYS A 237 -0.60 -28.95 -21.30
N CYS A 238 -1.14 -27.76 -21.04
CA CYS A 238 -2.39 -27.65 -20.31
C CYS A 238 -3.43 -28.50 -21.04
N PRO A 239 -4.28 -29.27 -20.32
CA PRO A 239 -5.33 -30.05 -20.94
C PRO A 239 -6.20 -29.14 -21.79
N ALA A 240 -6.52 -29.57 -23.02
CA ALA A 240 -7.15 -28.80 -24.09
C ALA A 240 -8.50 -28.13 -23.74
N GLY A 241 -9.03 -28.31 -22.52
CA GLY A 241 -10.26 -27.69 -22.02
C GLY A 241 -10.10 -26.35 -21.29
N ALA A 242 -8.88 -25.96 -20.87
CA ALA A 242 -8.71 -24.72 -20.09
C ALA A 242 -8.92 -23.43 -20.91
N ALA A 243 -8.65 -23.47 -22.22
CA ALA A 243 -8.81 -22.33 -23.14
C ALA A 243 -10.27 -21.89 -23.39
N THR A 244 -11.25 -22.63 -22.86
CA THR A 244 -12.69 -22.35 -23.00
C THR A 244 -13.35 -21.84 -21.72
N GLN A 245 -12.59 -21.67 -20.64
CA GLN A 245 -13.13 -21.12 -19.39
C GLN A 245 -13.42 -19.63 -19.56
N SER A 246 -14.65 -19.22 -19.26
CA SER A 246 -15.01 -17.81 -19.17
C SER A 246 -14.26 -17.16 -18.01
N ILE A 247 -13.85 -15.90 -18.19
CA ILE A 247 -13.28 -15.10 -17.10
C ILE A 247 -14.31 -15.05 -15.95
N PRO A 248 -13.92 -15.44 -14.71
CA PRO A 248 -14.84 -15.40 -13.59
C PRO A 248 -15.38 -13.99 -13.36
N PRO A 249 -16.68 -13.84 -13.01
CA PRO A 249 -17.28 -12.52 -12.74
C PRO A 249 -16.51 -11.73 -11.68
N GLU A 250 -15.97 -12.40 -10.64
CA GLU A 250 -15.16 -11.75 -9.61
C GLU A 250 -13.88 -11.09 -10.15
N TRP A 251 -13.32 -11.58 -11.26
CA TRP A 251 -12.15 -10.97 -11.89
C TRP A 251 -12.56 -9.81 -12.79
N ALA A 252 -13.69 -9.94 -13.50
CA ALA A 252 -14.20 -8.87 -14.36
C ALA A 252 -14.44 -7.57 -13.57
N VAL A 253 -14.94 -7.68 -12.33
CA VAL A 253 -15.12 -6.55 -11.41
C VAL A 253 -13.80 -5.83 -11.10
N LEU A 254 -12.65 -6.53 -11.09
CA LEU A 254 -11.35 -5.88 -10.87
C LEU A 254 -11.02 -4.87 -11.97
N HIS A 255 -11.38 -5.18 -13.21
CA HIS A 255 -11.20 -4.24 -14.33
C HIS A 255 -12.12 -3.03 -14.18
N GLU A 256 -13.37 -3.24 -13.75
CA GLU A 256 -14.33 -2.15 -13.51
C GLU A 256 -13.86 -1.21 -12.37
N HIS A 257 -13.14 -1.75 -11.38
CA HIS A 257 -12.57 -1.01 -10.27
C HIS A 257 -11.14 -0.50 -10.51
N LEU A 258 -10.61 -0.55 -11.74
CA LEU A 258 -9.27 -0.02 -12.05
C LEU A 258 -9.07 1.43 -11.58
N PRO A 259 -10.00 2.38 -11.79
CA PRO A 259 -9.82 3.75 -11.32
C PRO A 259 -9.52 3.84 -9.81
N TYR A 260 -10.19 3.03 -9.00
CA TYR A 260 -9.95 2.97 -7.55
C TYR A 260 -8.53 2.49 -7.23
N TYR A 261 -8.11 1.36 -7.80
CA TYR A 261 -6.76 0.83 -7.58
C TYR A 261 -5.68 1.78 -8.09
N MET A 262 -5.95 2.49 -9.18
CA MET A 262 -5.07 3.53 -9.72
C MET A 262 -4.95 4.69 -8.75
N SER A 263 -6.06 5.24 -8.24
CA SER A 263 -6.04 6.33 -7.25
C SER A 263 -5.28 5.95 -5.98
N LEU A 264 -5.51 4.74 -5.45
CA LEU A 264 -4.80 4.24 -4.27
C LEU A 264 -3.29 4.06 -4.53
N SER A 265 -2.93 3.48 -5.68
CA SER A 265 -1.54 3.24 -6.06
C SER A 265 -0.78 4.53 -6.34
N CYS A 266 -1.45 5.54 -6.89
CA CYS A 266 -0.93 6.89 -7.10
C CYS A 266 -0.83 7.72 -5.80
N HIS A 267 -1.14 7.15 -4.64
CA HIS A 267 -0.93 7.78 -3.34
C HIS A 267 0.05 6.94 -2.47
N PRO A 268 1.37 7.00 -2.74
CA PRO A 268 2.37 6.18 -2.07
C PRO A 268 2.40 6.30 -0.55
N ASP A 269 2.20 7.51 -0.02
CA ASP A 269 2.21 7.76 1.43
C ASP A 269 0.98 7.14 2.10
N ALA A 270 -0.21 7.28 1.52
CA ALA A 270 -1.42 6.57 1.94
C ALA A 270 -1.25 5.04 1.94
N LEU A 271 -0.62 4.48 0.90
CA LEU A 271 -0.33 3.04 0.82
C LEU A 271 0.65 2.62 1.92
N MET A 272 1.75 3.35 2.07
CA MET A 272 2.75 3.08 3.10
C MET A 272 2.16 3.19 4.50
N SER A 273 1.34 4.21 4.73
CA SER A 273 0.65 4.44 5.99
C SER A 273 -0.34 3.30 6.32
N SER A 274 -1.08 2.82 5.33
CA SER A 274 -2.02 1.69 5.49
C SER A 274 -1.30 0.40 5.87
N LEU A 275 -0.16 0.10 5.22
CA LEU A 275 0.69 -1.03 5.60
C LEU A 275 1.22 -0.86 7.03
N CYS A 276 1.74 0.32 7.37
CA CYS A 276 2.26 0.60 8.71
C CYS A 276 1.19 0.53 9.82
N GLY A 277 -0.04 0.93 9.54
CA GLY A 277 -1.17 0.90 10.49
C GLY A 277 -1.54 -0.51 11.01
N THR A 278 -1.00 -1.55 10.39
CA THR A 278 -1.09 -2.93 10.87
C THR A 278 -0.36 -3.14 12.19
N PHE A 279 0.74 -2.42 12.40
CA PHE A 279 1.54 -2.51 13.63
C PHE A 279 0.95 -1.67 14.76
N TRP A 280 0.02 -0.77 14.46
CA TRP A 280 -0.70 -0.01 15.47
C TRP A 280 -1.84 -0.84 16.08
N GLN A 281 -2.16 -0.53 17.34
CA GLN A 281 -3.24 -1.12 18.11
C GLN A 281 -3.87 -0.04 18.98
N ALA A 282 -5.21 -0.01 19.01
CA ALA A 282 -5.95 0.83 19.94
C ALA A 282 -5.60 0.48 21.40
N ASP A 283 -5.64 1.46 22.29
CA ASP A 283 -5.37 1.33 23.73
C ASP A 283 -3.91 1.00 24.10
N VAL A 284 -3.00 0.96 23.12
CA VAL A 284 -1.55 0.95 23.40
C VAL A 284 -1.08 2.41 23.46
N PRO A 285 -0.71 2.93 24.66
CA PRO A 285 -0.22 4.28 24.79
C PRO A 285 1.19 4.42 24.19
N CYS A 286 1.59 5.65 23.92
CA CYS A 286 2.92 5.98 23.39
C CYS A 286 4.08 5.39 24.20
N THR A 287 3.91 5.24 25.53
CA THR A 287 4.94 4.67 26.41
C THR A 287 5.13 3.15 26.24
N LEU A 288 4.20 2.46 25.59
CA LEU A 288 4.22 1.00 25.37
C LEU A 288 4.41 0.62 23.89
N ALA A 289 4.75 1.57 23.02
CA ALA A 289 5.00 1.29 21.61
C ALA A 289 6.16 0.29 21.41
N SER A 290 7.28 0.45 22.10
CA SER A 290 8.43 -0.47 22.02
C SER A 290 8.07 -1.93 22.40
N PRO A 291 7.55 -2.22 23.61
CA PRO A 291 7.21 -3.60 23.98
C PRO A 291 6.13 -4.21 23.07
N TRP A 292 5.23 -3.39 22.53
CA TRP A 292 4.24 -3.85 21.55
C TRP A 292 4.88 -4.25 20.21
N LEU A 293 5.83 -3.46 19.70
CA LEU A 293 6.51 -3.73 18.44
C LEU A 293 7.59 -4.81 18.55
N HIS A 294 8.17 -5.01 19.73
CA HIS A 294 9.31 -5.90 19.99
C HIS A 294 9.11 -7.32 19.46
N LEU A 295 7.96 -7.93 19.76
CA LEU A 295 7.69 -9.32 19.35
C LEU A 295 7.78 -9.47 17.83
N ILE A 296 7.15 -8.57 17.09
CA ILE A 296 7.05 -8.69 15.64
C ILE A 296 8.36 -8.28 14.97
N LEU A 297 9.02 -7.21 15.44
CA LEU A 297 10.19 -6.64 14.78
C LEU A 297 11.52 -7.33 15.15
N THR A 298 11.57 -7.97 16.31
CA THR A 298 12.79 -8.59 16.86
C THR A 298 12.64 -10.11 16.93
N GLU A 299 11.73 -10.61 17.76
CA GLU A 299 11.65 -12.06 18.07
C GLU A 299 11.25 -12.89 16.84
N VAL A 300 10.20 -12.49 16.11
CA VAL A 300 9.77 -13.17 14.88
C VAL A 300 10.85 -13.09 13.81
N ARG A 301 11.56 -11.96 13.74
CA ARG A 301 12.63 -11.75 12.76
C ARG A 301 13.85 -12.63 13.03
N GLU A 302 14.26 -12.76 14.28
CA GLU A 302 15.39 -13.61 14.68
C GLU A 302 15.09 -15.10 14.51
N GLY A 303 13.80 -15.47 14.56
CA GLY A 303 13.34 -16.85 14.41
C GLY A 303 13.20 -17.38 12.98
N CYS A 304 13.40 -16.56 11.94
CA CYS A 304 13.22 -17.01 10.55
C CYS A 304 14.14 -16.33 9.53
N GLU A 305 14.33 -16.97 8.38
CA GLU A 305 15.09 -16.39 7.27
C GLU A 305 14.41 -15.11 6.73
N PRO A 306 15.16 -14.11 6.23
CA PRO A 306 14.61 -12.83 5.79
C PRO A 306 13.45 -12.91 4.79
N ASP A 307 13.51 -13.86 3.85
CA ASP A 307 12.46 -14.05 2.84
C ASP A 307 11.16 -14.59 3.43
N HIS A 308 11.26 -15.53 4.38
CA HIS A 308 10.12 -16.07 5.12
C HIS A 308 9.55 -15.04 6.11
N TYR A 309 10.40 -14.18 6.67
CA TYR A 309 9.96 -13.11 7.57
C TYR A 309 8.95 -12.19 6.88
N ALA A 310 9.19 -11.80 5.62
CA ALA A 310 8.26 -10.98 4.86
C ALA A 310 6.93 -11.69 4.57
N GLU A 311 6.95 -12.99 4.28
CA GLU A 311 5.74 -13.80 4.09
C GLU A 311 4.93 -13.91 5.39
N ILE A 312 5.60 -14.17 6.52
CA ILE A 312 4.98 -14.22 7.86
C ILE A 312 4.35 -12.87 8.19
N LEU A 313 5.04 -11.76 7.94
CA LEU A 313 4.47 -10.42 8.15
C LEU A 313 3.25 -10.17 7.27
N ALA A 314 3.25 -10.65 6.02
CA ALA A 314 2.08 -10.51 5.17
C ALA A 314 0.88 -11.30 5.72
N ILE A 315 1.10 -12.49 6.28
CA ILE A 315 0.06 -13.29 6.93
C ILE A 315 -0.45 -12.61 8.21
N ILE A 316 0.45 -12.19 9.10
CA ILE A 316 0.11 -11.45 10.33
C ILE A 316 -0.67 -10.19 9.97
N GLY A 317 -0.23 -9.47 8.94
CA GLY A 317 -0.88 -8.27 8.47
C GLY A 317 -2.28 -8.54 7.93
N GLY A 318 -2.47 -9.61 7.16
CA GLY A 318 -3.78 -10.05 6.71
C GLY A 318 -4.71 -10.46 7.85
N ILE A 319 -4.20 -11.09 8.91
CA ILE A 319 -4.99 -11.45 10.10
C ILE A 319 -5.40 -10.20 10.89
N ARG A 320 -4.47 -9.28 11.11
CA ARG A 320 -4.72 -8.05 11.88
C ARG A 320 -5.60 -7.05 11.13
N ARG A 321 -5.45 -6.97 9.80
CA ARG A 321 -6.17 -6.03 8.92
C ARG A 321 -6.65 -6.73 7.64
N PRO A 322 -7.76 -7.49 7.70
CA PRO A 322 -8.24 -8.29 6.57
C PRO A 322 -8.53 -7.49 5.29
N SER A 323 -9.00 -6.24 5.42
CA SER A 323 -9.35 -5.38 4.28
C SER A 323 -8.16 -4.98 3.40
N ILE A 324 -6.93 -5.02 3.94
CA ILE A 324 -5.69 -4.76 3.19
C ILE A 324 -4.78 -6.00 3.11
N SER A 325 -5.32 -7.19 3.37
CA SER A 325 -4.57 -8.45 3.32
C SER A 325 -3.88 -8.69 1.97
N ALA A 326 -4.58 -8.42 0.86
CA ALA A 326 -4.02 -8.52 -0.48
C ALA A 326 -2.84 -7.55 -0.68
N LEU A 327 -2.93 -6.32 -0.15
CA LEU A 327 -1.86 -5.34 -0.23
C LEU A 327 -0.61 -5.80 0.51
N TRP A 328 -0.77 -6.47 1.65
CA TRP A 328 0.34 -7.09 2.39
C TRP A 328 1.03 -8.21 1.61
N LEU A 329 0.26 -9.09 0.98
CA LEU A 329 0.79 -10.12 0.08
C LEU A 329 1.54 -9.48 -1.09
N GLY A 330 0.97 -8.43 -1.68
CA GLY A 330 1.56 -7.67 -2.77
C GLY A 330 2.88 -7.00 -2.37
N ALA A 331 2.91 -6.35 -1.21
CA ALA A 331 4.09 -5.69 -0.65
C ALA A 331 5.22 -6.69 -0.34
N ALA A 332 4.90 -7.88 0.18
CA ALA A 332 5.88 -8.93 0.38
C ALA A 332 6.41 -9.47 -0.96
N ALA A 333 5.53 -9.78 -1.91
CA ALA A 333 5.91 -10.27 -3.23
C ALA A 333 6.74 -9.27 -4.06
N GLY A 334 6.52 -7.97 -3.89
CA GLY A 334 7.29 -6.91 -4.55
C GLY A 334 8.58 -6.51 -3.84
N GLY A 335 8.79 -6.97 -2.60
CA GLY A 335 9.96 -6.62 -1.78
C GLY A 335 9.87 -5.27 -1.07
N LEU A 336 8.67 -4.76 -0.79
CA LEU A 336 8.45 -3.49 -0.09
C LEU A 336 8.53 -3.62 1.45
N VAL A 337 8.36 -4.82 2.00
CA VAL A 337 8.30 -5.06 3.46
C VAL A 337 9.46 -4.46 4.26
N PRO A 338 10.73 -4.52 3.83
CA PRO A 338 11.83 -3.86 4.54
C PRO A 338 11.64 -2.35 4.71
N MET A 339 10.99 -1.68 3.75
CA MET A 339 10.64 -0.27 3.83
C MET A 339 9.60 -0.03 4.93
N VAL A 340 8.56 -0.85 4.98
CA VAL A 340 7.49 -0.78 6.00
C VAL A 340 8.09 -0.93 7.40
N ILE A 341 8.93 -1.95 7.61
CA ILE A 341 9.61 -2.19 8.89
C ILE A 341 10.47 -0.97 9.29
N ARG A 342 11.21 -0.39 8.35
CA ARG A 342 12.04 0.80 8.59
C ARG A 342 11.20 1.98 9.09
N ARG A 343 10.02 2.18 8.49
CA ARG A 343 9.09 3.26 8.86
C ARG A 343 8.46 3.07 10.24
N VAL A 344 8.16 1.83 10.61
CA VAL A 344 7.48 1.51 11.88
C VAL A 344 8.44 1.48 13.08
N ARG A 345 9.72 1.14 12.88
CA ARG A 345 10.67 0.83 13.96
C ARG A 345 10.73 1.89 15.06
N ARG A 346 10.67 3.18 14.71
CA ARG A 346 10.75 4.29 15.69
C ARG A 346 9.42 4.65 16.33
N GLY A 347 8.36 3.87 16.11
CA GLY A 347 7.03 4.20 16.63
C GLY A 347 6.38 5.43 15.98
N ARG A 348 6.99 6.01 14.94
CA ARG A 348 6.50 7.17 14.17
C ARG A 348 6.31 6.83 12.68
N PRO A 349 5.48 5.83 12.33
CA PRO A 349 5.20 5.53 10.93
C PRO A 349 4.53 6.72 10.24
N PRO A 350 4.61 6.83 8.90
CA PRO A 350 3.84 7.82 8.16
C PRO A 350 2.35 7.60 8.42
N LEU A 351 1.61 8.69 8.64
CA LEU A 351 0.17 8.72 8.88
C LEU A 351 -0.51 9.49 7.77
N ASP A 352 -1.62 8.96 7.27
CA ASP A 352 -2.45 9.61 6.28
C ASP A 352 -3.91 9.59 6.75
N PRO A 353 -4.47 10.73 7.19
CA PRO A 353 -5.81 10.77 7.75
C PRO A 353 -6.91 10.47 6.72
N VAL A 354 -6.58 10.44 5.42
CA VAL A 354 -7.52 10.33 4.30
C VAL A 354 -7.72 8.90 3.84
N VAL A 355 -6.74 8.01 4.02
CA VAL A 355 -6.79 6.66 3.44
C VAL A 355 -7.60 5.64 4.25
N SER A 356 -7.85 5.89 5.53
CA SER A 356 -8.62 4.98 6.39
C SER A 356 -10.03 4.67 5.85
N PRO A 357 -10.83 5.66 5.38
CA PRO A 357 -12.10 5.40 4.68
C PRO A 357 -11.99 4.49 3.45
N TRP A 358 -10.90 4.60 2.69
CA TRP A 358 -10.69 3.82 1.46
C TRP A 358 -10.28 2.38 1.74
N THR A 359 -9.46 2.18 2.79
CA THR A 359 -8.89 0.87 3.13
C THR A 359 -9.65 0.16 4.25
N GLY A 360 -10.58 0.85 4.92
CA GLY A 360 -11.23 0.38 6.14
C GLY A 360 -10.26 0.18 7.31
N CYS A 361 -9.06 0.75 7.24
CA CYS A 361 -7.99 0.55 8.22
C CYS A 361 -7.63 1.85 8.91
N ALA A 362 -8.09 2.00 10.17
CA ALA A 362 -7.62 3.09 11.03
C ALA A 362 -6.13 2.96 11.31
N GLN A 363 -5.43 4.09 11.29
CA GLN A 363 -3.98 4.15 11.41
C GLN A 363 -3.49 4.72 12.73
N SER A 364 -4.33 5.52 13.39
CA SER A 364 -3.97 6.25 14.59
C SER A 364 -5.11 6.33 15.58
N PHE A 365 -4.78 6.71 16.82
CA PHE A 365 -5.79 7.01 17.83
C PHE A 365 -6.74 8.15 17.44
N MET A 366 -6.39 8.99 16.45
CA MET A 366 -7.24 10.08 15.98
C MET A 366 -8.46 9.60 15.18
N GLU A 367 -8.43 8.39 14.63
CA GLU A 367 -9.43 7.86 13.68
C GLU A 367 -10.39 6.80 14.28
N GLY A 368 -10.30 6.53 15.59
CA GLY A 368 -11.06 5.46 16.24
C GLY A 368 -12.56 5.76 16.43
N LEU A 369 -13.39 4.71 16.44
CA LEU A 369 -14.80 4.78 16.87
C LEU A 369 -14.89 5.16 18.34
N ILE A 370 -15.21 6.42 18.60
CA ILE A 370 -15.27 6.91 19.97
C ILE A 370 -16.71 6.80 20.50
N ARG A 371 -16.95 5.82 21.37
CA ARG A 371 -18.26 5.63 22.01
C ARG A 371 -18.32 6.39 23.33
N GLY A 372 -19.50 6.92 23.67
CA GLY A 372 -19.76 7.61 24.94
C GLY A 372 -19.62 9.13 24.85
N SER A 373 -19.88 9.83 25.95
CA SER A 373 -19.63 11.28 26.06
C SER A 373 -18.17 11.55 26.44
N TYR A 374 -17.67 12.78 26.23
CA TYR A 374 -16.37 13.18 26.79
C TYR A 374 -16.40 13.19 28.34
N ALA A 375 -17.59 13.25 28.92
CA ALA A 375 -17.86 13.30 30.35
C ALA A 375 -18.60 12.03 30.84
N ASP A 376 -18.07 10.84 30.56
CA ASP A 376 -18.68 9.61 31.08
C ASP A 376 -18.37 9.44 32.59
N ALA A 377 -19.40 9.72 33.41
CA ALA A 377 -19.63 9.27 34.79
C ALA A 377 -18.50 9.47 35.85
N GLN A 378 -18.29 10.73 36.27
CA GLN A 378 -17.64 11.23 37.51
C GLN A 378 -16.18 10.82 37.88
N PRO A 379 -15.40 11.71 38.53
CA PRO A 379 -15.70 13.12 38.82
C PRO A 379 -15.37 14.00 37.61
N THR A 380 -16.15 15.07 37.45
CA THR A 380 -16.17 16.08 36.37
C THR A 380 -14.86 16.86 36.14
N ASP A 381 -13.78 16.49 36.84
CA ASP A 381 -12.54 17.26 36.90
C ASP A 381 -11.42 16.69 36.02
N TRP A 382 -11.61 15.54 35.37
CA TRP A 382 -10.58 14.88 34.56
C TRP A 382 -11.09 14.48 33.18
N ILE A 383 -10.20 14.57 32.19
CA ILE A 383 -10.40 14.13 30.81
C ILE A 383 -9.19 13.31 30.35
N TRP A 384 -9.39 12.32 29.49
CA TRP A 384 -8.29 11.57 28.89
C TRP A 384 -7.46 12.46 27.96
N ARG A 385 -6.13 12.35 28.00
CA ARG A 385 -5.27 13.12 27.09
C ARG A 385 -5.61 12.85 25.63
N ALA A 386 -5.87 11.60 25.27
CA ALA A 386 -6.29 11.26 23.91
C ALA A 386 -7.52 12.07 23.45
N ASP A 387 -8.47 12.36 24.36
CA ASP A 387 -9.65 13.17 24.06
C ASP A 387 -9.36 14.65 23.98
N VAL A 388 -8.46 15.16 24.82
CA VAL A 388 -7.95 16.54 24.73
C VAL A 388 -7.31 16.75 23.35
N TRP A 389 -6.49 15.82 22.86
CA TRP A 389 -5.83 15.92 21.56
C TRP A 389 -6.84 15.91 20.42
N ARG A 390 -7.82 15.01 20.47
CA ARG A 390 -8.91 14.98 19.48
C ARG A 390 -9.70 16.28 19.44
N LEU A 391 -10.02 16.86 20.60
CA LEU A 391 -10.74 18.14 20.71
C LEU A 391 -9.91 19.33 20.20
N LEU A 392 -8.61 19.34 20.45
CA LEU A 392 -7.69 20.37 19.94
C LEU A 392 -7.56 20.33 18.42
N HIS A 393 -7.55 19.14 17.82
CA HIS A 393 -7.47 18.96 16.37
C HIS A 393 -8.77 19.29 15.61
N LEU A 394 -9.88 19.58 16.30
CA LEU A 394 -11.13 19.95 15.62
C LEU A 394 -10.95 21.26 14.83
N PRO A 395 -11.59 21.37 13.65
CA PRO A 395 -11.50 22.58 12.84
C PRO A 395 -12.10 23.77 13.59
N VAL A 396 -11.51 24.95 13.37
CA VAL A 396 -11.94 26.21 13.99
C VAL A 396 -12.63 27.10 12.95
N VAL A 397 -13.63 27.87 13.37
CA VAL A 397 -14.39 28.79 12.48
C VAL A 397 -13.54 29.98 12.06
N GLU A 398 -12.75 30.54 12.98
CA GLU A 398 -11.83 31.63 12.72
C GLU A 398 -10.41 31.14 12.99
N ALA A 399 -9.53 31.29 11.99
CA ALA A 399 -8.12 30.97 12.15
C ALA A 399 -7.46 32.04 13.03
N ASP A 400 -7.03 31.64 14.22
CA ASP A 400 -6.35 32.49 15.21
C ASP A 400 -4.81 32.33 15.17
N GLY A 401 -4.30 31.53 14.23
CA GLY A 401 -2.88 31.18 14.13
C GLY A 401 -2.40 30.19 15.19
N MET A 402 -3.28 29.72 16.08
CA MET A 402 -3.02 28.77 17.17
C MET A 402 -3.73 27.43 16.91
N SER A 403 -3.99 27.13 15.63
CA SER A 403 -4.78 25.98 15.22
C SER A 403 -3.90 24.73 15.09
N TYR A 404 -4.34 23.63 15.70
CA TYR A 404 -3.79 22.28 15.53
C TYR A 404 -4.19 21.67 14.17
N ALA A 405 -3.76 22.31 13.08
CA ALA A 405 -4.19 21.98 11.72
C ALA A 405 -3.75 20.57 11.27
N HIS A 406 -2.60 20.09 11.74
CA HIS A 406 -2.07 18.77 11.44
C HIS A 406 -2.28 17.83 12.63
N PRO A 407 -2.56 16.53 12.42
CA PRO A 407 -2.62 15.55 13.49
C PRO A 407 -1.20 15.26 14.06
N PRO A 408 -1.10 14.62 15.24
CA PRO A 408 0.18 14.13 15.76
C PRO A 408 0.86 13.19 14.75
N ARG A 409 2.19 13.24 14.59
CA ARG A 409 2.93 12.37 13.67
C ARG A 409 3.17 10.95 14.22
N THR A 410 2.41 10.56 15.22
CA THR A 410 2.52 9.28 15.91
C THR A 410 1.14 8.68 16.11
N PRO A 411 0.95 7.38 15.83
CA PRO A 411 -0.35 6.74 15.91
C PRO A 411 -0.75 6.41 17.35
N TRP A 412 0.21 6.46 18.28
CA TRP A 412 0.04 6.07 19.67
C TRP A 412 -0.57 7.19 20.49
N GLU A 413 -1.50 6.85 21.38
CA GLU A 413 -2.18 7.85 22.20
C GLU A 413 -1.31 8.35 23.36
N PRO A 414 -1.48 9.62 23.78
CA PRO A 414 -0.79 10.14 24.95
C PRO A 414 -1.28 9.45 26.23
N CYS A 415 -0.36 9.15 27.14
CA CYS A 415 -0.69 8.43 28.37
C CYS A 415 -1.44 9.29 29.41
N GLY A 416 -2.38 8.68 30.12
CA GLY A 416 -3.01 9.25 31.31
C GLY A 416 -4.10 10.29 31.05
N ARG A 417 -4.37 11.09 32.09
CA ARG A 417 -5.48 12.06 32.14
C ARG A 417 -4.97 13.45 32.49
N MET A 418 -5.73 14.47 32.08
CA MET A 418 -5.52 15.87 32.44
C MET A 418 -6.67 16.37 33.30
N ARG A 419 -6.38 17.33 34.18
CA ARG A 419 -7.45 18.03 34.88
C ARG A 419 -8.13 19.00 33.92
N VAL A 420 -9.45 19.06 33.98
CA VAL A 420 -10.26 19.98 33.18
C VAL A 420 -9.83 21.44 33.37
N LYS A 421 -9.46 21.83 34.60
CA LYS A 421 -8.95 23.18 34.91
C LYS A 421 -7.60 23.51 34.25
N ASP A 422 -6.84 22.48 33.87
CA ASP A 422 -5.53 22.61 33.24
C ASP A 422 -5.64 22.43 31.70
N CYS A 423 -6.88 22.32 31.17
CA CYS A 423 -7.16 22.22 29.73
C CYS A 423 -7.45 23.59 29.13
N ALA A 424 -7.17 23.72 27.83
CA ALA A 424 -7.56 24.86 27.00
C ALA A 424 -9.05 25.19 27.12
N LEU A 425 -9.41 26.48 27.03
CA LEU A 425 -10.82 26.90 27.02
C LEU A 425 -11.62 26.24 25.90
N ARG A 426 -11.01 26.03 24.73
CA ARG A 426 -11.62 25.32 23.60
C ARG A 426 -11.95 23.87 23.91
N VAL A 427 -11.12 23.19 24.70
CA VAL A 427 -11.40 21.81 25.16
C VAL A 427 -12.56 21.83 26.16
N VAL A 428 -12.51 22.76 27.13
CA VAL A 428 -13.54 22.89 28.17
C VAL A 428 -14.91 23.20 27.57
N ALA A 429 -14.98 24.01 26.51
CA ALA A 429 -16.22 24.36 25.81
C ALA A 429 -16.96 23.14 25.22
N HIS A 430 -16.25 22.04 24.95
CA HIS A 430 -16.79 20.85 24.29
C HIS A 430 -17.01 19.65 25.21
N LEU A 431 -16.72 19.76 26.51
CA LEU A 431 -16.86 18.64 27.45
C LEU A 431 -18.29 18.11 27.58
N THR A 432 -19.28 18.99 27.42
CA THR A 432 -20.71 18.65 27.48
C THR A 432 -21.29 18.27 26.12
N CYS A 433 -20.52 18.40 25.05
CA CYS A 433 -20.95 17.98 23.72
C CYS A 433 -21.01 16.45 23.64
N GLY A 434 -21.83 15.94 22.72
CA GLY A 434 -21.61 14.61 22.17
C GLY A 434 -20.23 14.54 21.52
N ARG A 435 -19.68 13.33 21.34
CA ARG A 435 -18.39 13.21 20.68
C ARG A 435 -18.46 13.67 19.23
N HIS A 436 -17.55 14.56 18.86
CA HIS A 436 -17.45 15.07 17.51
C HIS A 436 -16.77 14.02 16.64
N GLU A 437 -17.50 13.56 15.63
CA GLU A 437 -17.04 12.52 14.69
C GLU A 437 -17.17 13.08 13.28
N PHE A 438 -16.05 13.28 12.60
CA PHE A 438 -16.04 13.59 11.17
C PHE A 438 -16.10 12.29 10.37
N ARG A 439 -17.08 12.19 9.47
CA ARG A 439 -17.22 11.06 8.55
C ARG A 439 -16.85 11.50 7.16
N TYR A 440 -16.14 10.62 6.47
CA TYR A 440 -15.83 10.80 5.07
C TYR A 440 -17.14 10.98 4.28
N HIS A 441 -17.21 12.03 3.46
CA HIS A 441 -18.40 12.39 2.70
C HIS A 441 -18.22 12.11 1.21
N CYS A 442 -17.18 12.68 0.61
CA CYS A 442 -16.90 12.54 -0.80
C CYS A 442 -15.44 12.89 -1.11
N TRP A 443 -15.03 12.57 -2.32
CA TRP A 443 -13.80 13.02 -2.94
C TRP A 443 -14.08 14.21 -3.87
N ALA A 444 -13.17 15.17 -3.91
CA ALA A 444 -13.27 16.34 -4.77
C ALA A 444 -12.04 16.43 -5.67
N TRP A 445 -12.27 16.46 -6.98
CA TRP A 445 -11.25 16.64 -8.00
C TRP A 445 -11.21 18.10 -8.45
N GLU A 446 -10.05 18.75 -8.38
CA GLU A 446 -9.86 20.12 -8.85
C GLU A 446 -9.32 20.11 -10.28
N LEU A 447 -10.10 20.64 -11.22
CA LEU A 447 -9.73 20.70 -12.64
C LEU A 447 -8.91 21.97 -12.96
N GLU A 448 -8.18 21.97 -14.07
CA GLU A 448 -7.35 23.13 -14.51
C GLU A 448 -8.13 24.45 -14.65
N GLY A 449 -9.46 24.37 -14.86
CA GLY A 449 -10.35 25.53 -14.91
C GLY A 449 -10.86 26.04 -13.56
N GLY A 450 -10.45 25.42 -12.45
CA GLY A 450 -10.97 25.68 -11.10
C GLY A 450 -12.35 25.05 -10.83
N GLU A 451 -12.89 24.28 -11.79
CA GLU A 451 -14.08 23.49 -11.58
C GLU A 451 -13.78 22.33 -10.62
N VAL A 452 -14.70 22.08 -9.68
CA VAL A 452 -14.58 20.98 -8.71
C VAL A 452 -15.61 19.91 -9.04
N VAL A 453 -15.14 18.69 -9.29
CA VAL A 453 -16.00 17.52 -9.53
C VAL A 453 -16.02 16.66 -8.28
N HIS A 454 -17.23 16.39 -7.77
CA HIS A 454 -17.41 15.51 -6.63
C HIS A 454 -17.66 14.08 -7.08
N ASP A 455 -16.96 13.15 -6.45
CA ASP A 455 -17.12 11.71 -6.58
C ASP A 455 -17.34 11.13 -5.18
N LEU A 456 -18.14 10.08 -5.05
CA LEU A 456 -18.23 9.36 -3.76
C LEU A 456 -16.89 8.70 -3.43
N GLY A 457 -16.05 8.43 -4.44
CA GLY A 457 -14.86 7.62 -4.29
C GLY A 457 -15.26 6.21 -3.83
N PHE A 458 -14.33 5.50 -3.20
CA PHE A 458 -14.63 4.18 -2.64
C PHE A 458 -15.03 4.30 -1.17
N SER A 459 -16.33 4.16 -0.88
CA SER A 459 -16.87 4.08 0.48
C SER A 459 -17.23 2.64 0.82
N ALA A 460 -16.58 2.08 1.84
CA ALA A 460 -16.91 0.75 2.36
C ALA A 460 -18.37 0.64 2.88
N VAL A 461 -19.06 1.78 3.09
CA VAL A 461 -20.44 1.84 3.60
C VAL A 461 -21.47 1.31 2.59
N GLU A 462 -21.16 1.29 1.30
CA GLU A 462 -22.09 0.84 0.25
C GLU A 462 -21.88 -0.59 -0.24
N GLN A 463 -20.90 -1.34 0.31
CA GLN A 463 -20.84 -2.76 -0.03
C GLN A 463 -22.01 -3.49 0.65
N PRO A 464 -22.96 -4.08 -0.12
CA PRO A 464 -23.95 -4.94 0.49
C PRO A 464 -23.19 -6.05 1.22
N ALA A 465 -23.61 -6.36 2.46
CA ALA A 465 -23.06 -7.41 3.32
C ALA A 465 -23.00 -8.81 2.67
N SER A 466 -23.46 -8.94 1.42
CA SER A 466 -23.41 -10.10 0.55
C SER A 466 -22.04 -10.32 -0.12
N ALA A 467 -21.15 -9.32 -0.16
CA ALA A 467 -19.83 -9.42 -0.81
C ALA A 467 -18.67 -9.72 0.17
N SER A 468 -18.94 -9.84 1.47
CA SER A 468 -17.99 -10.41 2.42
C SER A 468 -17.94 -11.94 2.27
N SER A 469 -17.57 -12.41 1.08
CA SER A 469 -16.75 -13.61 1.03
C SER A 469 -15.44 -13.18 1.66
N SER A 470 -15.32 -13.41 2.97
CA SER A 470 -14.00 -13.53 3.55
C SER A 470 -13.31 -14.63 2.74
N VAL A 471 -12.42 -14.22 1.85
CA VAL A 471 -11.33 -15.09 1.44
C VAL A 471 -10.47 -15.23 2.69
N GLY A 472 -10.98 -16.00 3.65
CA GLY A 472 -10.19 -16.48 4.75
C GLY A 472 -9.03 -17.19 4.08
N VAL A 473 -7.83 -16.69 4.31
CA VAL A 473 -6.66 -17.56 4.24
C VAL A 473 -6.89 -18.55 5.38
N ALA A 474 -7.67 -19.60 5.09
CA ALA A 474 -7.65 -20.80 5.90
C ALA A 474 -6.25 -21.38 5.66
N VAL A 475 -5.31 -20.95 6.50
CA VAL A 475 -4.11 -21.73 6.73
C VAL A 475 -4.64 -23.02 7.35
N ASP A 476 -4.64 -24.08 6.57
CA ASP A 476 -4.97 -25.41 7.06
C ASP A 476 -3.82 -25.84 7.99
N VAL A 477 -3.94 -25.49 9.27
CA VAL A 477 -2.99 -25.90 10.30
C VAL A 477 -3.16 -27.39 10.61
N ASP A 478 -4.21 -28.06 10.07
CA ASP A 478 -4.53 -29.47 10.32
C ASP A 478 -4.03 -30.43 9.23
N GLY A 479 -2.98 -30.05 8.52
CA GLY A 479 -2.22 -30.92 7.62
C GLY A 479 -1.24 -31.87 8.33
N GLY A 480 -1.73 -32.66 9.28
CA GLY A 480 -0.97 -33.76 9.89
C GLY A 480 -0.77 -33.58 11.39
N SER A 481 -1.13 -34.63 12.14
CA SER A 481 -0.74 -34.89 13.52
C SER A 481 0.79 -34.97 13.66
N GLY A 482 1.47 -33.84 13.48
CA GLY A 482 2.82 -33.56 13.93
C GLY A 482 2.65 -32.65 15.12
N CYS A 483 3.04 -33.14 16.29
CA CYS A 483 3.13 -32.38 17.54
C CYS A 483 3.58 -30.95 17.22
N VAL A 484 2.83 -29.92 17.65
CA VAL A 484 3.41 -28.57 17.80
C VAL A 484 4.69 -28.82 18.58
N PRO A 485 5.89 -28.65 17.98
CA PRO A 485 7.12 -28.95 18.69
C PRO A 485 7.07 -28.09 19.94
N ASP A 486 7.22 -28.74 21.09
CA ASP A 486 7.20 -28.13 22.40
C ASP A 486 8.02 -26.85 22.31
N SER A 487 7.32 -25.71 22.28
CA SER A 487 7.93 -24.44 21.92
C SER A 487 8.85 -24.12 23.08
N GLY A 488 10.15 -24.38 22.89
CA GLY A 488 11.19 -23.96 23.80
C GLY A 488 11.02 -22.47 24.11
N PRO A 489 11.52 -22.00 25.25
CA PRO A 489 11.42 -20.59 25.61
C PRO A 489 11.90 -19.74 24.43
N PHE A 490 11.05 -18.84 23.92
CA PHE A 490 11.49 -17.83 22.97
C PHE A 490 12.69 -17.12 23.60
N PRO A 491 13.83 -17.02 22.90
CA PRO A 491 15.01 -16.35 23.44
C PRO A 491 14.60 -14.92 23.78
N SER A 492 14.52 -14.56 25.07
CA SER A 492 14.07 -13.23 25.45
C SER A 492 15.16 -12.22 25.12
N THR A 493 15.05 -11.54 23.98
CA THR A 493 15.93 -10.43 23.64
C THR A 493 15.50 -9.20 24.45
N SER A 494 16.48 -8.40 24.89
CA SER A 494 16.18 -7.17 25.63
C SER A 494 15.38 -6.22 24.74
N CYS A 495 14.22 -5.77 25.22
CA CYS A 495 13.41 -4.78 24.54
C CYS A 495 14.05 -3.39 24.72
N ASP A 496 14.43 -2.74 23.61
CA ASP A 496 14.79 -1.32 23.63
C ASP A 496 13.54 -0.45 23.87
N LEU A 497 13.74 0.81 24.25
CA LEU A 497 12.65 1.77 24.50
C LEU A 497 12.60 2.89 23.45
N GLU A 498 13.30 2.75 22.31
CA GLU A 498 13.45 3.81 21.30
C GLU A 498 12.07 4.22 20.77
N ALA A 499 11.27 3.26 20.29
CA ALA A 499 9.94 3.57 19.75
C ALA A 499 9.01 4.22 20.77
N SER A 500 9.06 3.79 22.03
CA SER A 500 8.27 4.39 23.11
C SER A 500 8.70 5.81 23.47
N LEU A 501 10.02 6.06 23.50
CA LEU A 501 10.59 7.39 23.74
C LEU A 501 10.19 8.35 22.61
N GLU A 502 10.42 7.94 21.37
CA GLU A 502 10.12 8.72 20.18
C GLU A 502 8.61 8.98 20.05
N ALA A 503 7.76 7.98 20.23
CA ALA A 503 6.32 8.17 20.19
C ALA A 503 5.82 9.12 21.29
N SER A 504 6.41 9.05 22.48
CA SER A 504 6.05 9.92 23.62
C SER A 504 6.48 11.36 23.36
N LEU A 505 7.73 11.57 22.93
CA LEU A 505 8.21 12.90 22.60
C LEU A 505 7.34 13.54 21.53
N GLU A 506 7.02 12.84 20.45
CA GLU A 506 6.21 13.37 19.35
C GLU A 506 4.79 13.76 19.78
N VAL A 507 4.08 12.88 20.50
CA VAL A 507 2.68 13.13 20.87
C VAL A 507 2.55 14.30 21.85
N PHE A 508 3.51 14.46 22.77
CA PHE A 508 3.53 15.56 23.72
C PHE A 508 4.09 16.85 23.11
N ARG A 509 5.06 16.76 22.19
CA ARG A 509 5.57 17.91 21.43
C ARG A 509 4.49 18.56 20.58
N TRP A 510 3.67 17.73 19.91
CA TRP A 510 2.51 18.21 19.16
C TRP A 510 1.57 19.07 20.02
N PHE A 511 1.38 18.71 21.29
CA PHE A 511 0.57 19.48 22.23
C PHE A 511 1.22 20.82 22.59
N VAL A 512 2.52 20.84 22.88
CA VAL A 512 3.22 22.03 23.37
C VAL A 512 3.42 23.10 22.29
N ILE A 513 3.89 22.70 21.09
CA ILE A 513 4.32 23.65 20.04
C ILE A 513 3.15 24.37 19.38
N ASN A 514 1.98 23.74 19.33
CA ASN A 514 0.82 24.26 18.59
C ASN A 514 -0.07 25.21 19.42
N GLY A 515 0.39 25.68 20.58
CA GLY A 515 -0.17 26.90 21.20
C GLY A 515 -0.69 26.82 22.63
N GLU A 516 -0.69 25.64 23.26
CA GLU A 516 -1.14 25.50 24.67
C GLU A 516 0.00 25.74 25.68
N GLY A 517 1.24 25.79 25.22
CA GLY A 517 2.42 25.87 26.07
C GLY A 517 2.63 24.60 26.90
N VAL A 518 3.57 24.66 27.85
CA VAL A 518 3.91 23.51 28.71
C VAL A 518 3.04 23.53 29.98
N PRO A 519 2.20 22.52 30.22
CA PRO A 519 1.40 22.43 31.44
C PRO A 519 2.27 22.29 32.70
N ALA A 520 1.75 22.75 33.84
CA ALA A 520 2.47 22.71 35.12
C ALA A 520 2.61 21.29 35.72
N GLU A 521 2.06 20.27 35.07
CA GLU A 521 2.11 18.89 35.53
C GLU A 521 3.54 18.35 35.54
N THR A 522 3.87 17.55 36.55
CA THR A 522 5.22 16.98 36.71
C THR A 522 5.63 16.06 35.56
N LEU A 523 4.65 15.51 34.83
CA LEU A 523 4.88 14.66 33.65
C LEU A 523 5.74 15.36 32.60
N TYR A 524 5.55 16.66 32.37
CA TYR A 524 6.30 17.43 31.37
C TYR A 524 7.75 17.71 31.79
N ARG A 525 8.17 17.26 32.97
CA ARG A 525 9.56 17.30 33.46
C ARG A 525 10.21 15.92 33.48
N ASP A 526 9.54 14.91 32.92
CA ASP A 526 10.08 13.56 32.81
C ASP A 526 11.23 13.53 31.79
N ALA A 527 12.24 12.70 32.05
CA ALA A 527 13.40 12.54 31.18
C ALA A 527 13.01 12.08 29.75
N TRP A 528 11.88 11.39 29.60
CA TRP A 528 11.36 10.96 28.30
C TRP A 528 10.87 12.10 27.41
N LEU A 529 10.64 13.27 28.01
CA LEU A 529 10.18 14.48 27.34
C LEU A 529 11.26 15.57 27.35
N GLU A 530 12.52 15.22 27.65
CA GLU A 530 13.65 16.11 27.41
C GLU A 530 13.75 16.41 25.90
N GLY A 531 13.86 17.69 25.54
CA GLY A 531 13.86 18.14 24.14
C GLY A 531 12.48 18.54 23.58
N LEU A 532 11.45 18.71 24.41
CA LEU A 532 10.17 19.32 23.98
C LEU A 532 10.34 20.73 23.40
N ASP A 533 11.36 21.47 23.86
CA ASP A 533 11.66 22.85 23.48
C ASP A 533 12.63 22.96 22.29
N ASP A 534 13.12 21.85 21.72
CA ASP A 534 14.06 21.89 20.59
C ASP A 534 13.30 22.21 19.28
N ASP A 535 13.69 23.32 18.64
CA ASP A 535 13.07 23.84 17.40
C ASP A 535 13.13 22.82 16.24
N VAL A 536 11.99 22.65 15.57
CA VAL A 536 11.72 21.60 14.56
C VAL A 536 12.32 21.88 13.16
N GLU A 537 13.29 22.79 13.03
CA GLU A 537 13.80 23.21 11.70
C GLU A 537 14.70 22.17 10.99
N SER A 538 14.89 20.95 11.50
CA SER A 538 15.99 20.08 11.04
C SER A 538 15.64 18.63 10.66
N GLU A 539 14.37 18.26 10.44
CA GLU A 539 14.02 16.88 10.04
C GLU A 539 13.63 16.67 8.57
N GLU A 540 13.75 17.68 7.69
CA GLU A 540 13.74 17.43 6.23
C GLU A 540 15.09 16.88 5.72
N ALA A 541 16.14 16.81 6.56
CA ALA A 541 17.51 16.50 6.14
C ALA A 541 18.06 15.12 6.57
N VAL A 542 17.31 14.25 7.24
CA VAL A 542 17.83 12.93 7.70
C VAL A 542 17.65 11.80 6.66
N ALA A 543 17.37 12.15 5.40
CA ALA A 543 17.46 11.24 4.26
C ALA A 543 18.75 11.41 3.44
N GLU A 544 19.61 12.35 3.81
CA GLU A 544 20.86 12.68 3.10
C GLU A 544 22.11 12.52 3.97
N ASP A 545 22.26 11.42 4.70
CA ASP A 545 23.61 10.90 4.93
C ASP A 545 23.56 9.40 5.22
N GLU A 546 24.21 8.64 4.34
CA GLU A 546 25.09 7.50 4.63
C GLU A 546 25.17 6.59 3.39
N GLY A 547 26.33 6.62 2.74
CA GLY A 547 26.84 5.48 1.98
C GLY A 547 26.81 5.55 0.46
N GLY A 548 27.39 6.59 -0.15
CA GLY A 548 27.94 6.43 -1.49
C GLY A 548 29.21 5.56 -1.43
N PRO A 549 29.32 4.42 -2.13
CA PRO A 549 30.59 3.71 -2.21
C PRO A 549 31.58 4.57 -3.00
N SER A 550 32.72 4.82 -2.37
CA SER A 550 33.90 5.41 -2.99
C SER A 550 34.25 4.67 -4.28
N SER A 551 34.54 5.46 -5.31
CA SER A 551 35.19 5.09 -6.57
C SER A 551 36.21 3.95 -6.44
N CYS A 552 35.97 2.85 -7.15
CA CYS A 552 36.90 2.14 -8.05
C CYS A 552 36.09 1.31 -9.04
#